data_AF-A0A8J7D2C1-F1
#
_entry.id   AF-A0A8J7D2C1-F1
#
_cell.length_a   1.000
_cell.length_b   1.000
_cell.length_c   1.000
_cell.angle_alpha   90.00
_cell.angle_beta   90.00
_cell.angle_gamma   90.00
#
_symmetry.space_group_name_H-M   'P 1'
#
loop_
_entity.id
_entity.type
_entity.pdbx_description
1 polymer ?
#
loop_
_entity_poly.entity_id
_entity_poly.type
_entity_poly.pdbx_seq_one_letter_code
_entity_poly.pdbx_strand_id
1 'polypeptide(L)'
;MAKKHFYEYIKPAMKEDALVHYFANYFKIRNFDSANYIDLYTPEIFFEFKTNENFKNPSIFAETVAQALYYAKRLYSGDDPRPLSPYISVVTKNFGAYFETKSFFDFYSNETRYDWDLPPSSPCKILVADLLNSKIITDAVVYDFADVADDIKFTTDIQRIRKKTSRFEKKLITPNNFDAIFNYWQSLFGKAVKNSHKPSEYFITDIEGDKSEISGEQVVFHMTDGKQIYKPIDIAAYKAFWSQYEKIRNRDTIISVRQRMDRMTEENLRRFTGEFYTPKLFADKAVEYLQKTVGDWWQDDNFRLWDMAAGTGNLEFSLPAESLAKCYISTLIKDEADYCAKTFPAATCFQYDYLNDDAAKLPENLRADLANPNIK
;
A
#
# COMPACT_ATOMS: atom_id res chain seq x y z
N MET A 1 30.03 -14.25 -31.43
CA MET A 1 28.78 -15.06 -31.37
C MET A 1 27.62 -14.13 -31.66
N ALA A 2 26.81 -14.40 -32.68
CA ALA A 2 25.56 -13.68 -32.89
C ALA A 2 24.70 -13.83 -31.60
N LYS A 3 24.15 -12.73 -31.09
CA LYS A 3 23.14 -12.81 -30.02
C LYS A 3 22.03 -13.72 -30.54
N LYS A 4 21.70 -14.80 -29.83
CA LYS A 4 20.48 -15.56 -30.12
C LYS A 4 19.31 -14.57 -30.08
N HIS A 5 18.37 -14.71 -31.02
CA HIS A 5 17.09 -14.00 -30.98
C HIS A 5 16.43 -14.22 -29.63
N PHE A 6 15.72 -13.20 -29.14
CA PHE A 6 15.24 -13.22 -27.75
C PHE A 6 14.28 -14.38 -27.54
N TYR A 7 13.40 -14.66 -28.49
CA TYR A 7 12.52 -15.83 -28.47
C TYR A 7 13.27 -17.14 -28.24
N GLU A 8 14.29 -17.44 -29.04
CA GLU A 8 15.10 -18.67 -28.89
C GLU A 8 15.91 -18.71 -27.58
N TYR A 9 16.18 -17.54 -26.98
CA TYR A 9 16.84 -17.45 -25.68
C TYR A 9 15.90 -17.81 -24.52
N ILE A 10 14.64 -17.37 -24.56
CA ILE A 10 13.65 -17.61 -23.49
C ILE A 10 12.85 -18.91 -23.67
N LYS A 11 12.84 -19.48 -24.87
CA LYS A 11 12.13 -20.73 -25.23
C LYS A 11 12.38 -21.94 -24.31
N PRO A 12 13.54 -22.10 -23.65
CA PRO A 12 13.72 -23.17 -22.68
C PRO A 12 12.93 -22.99 -21.36
N ALA A 13 12.37 -21.81 -21.08
CA ALA A 13 11.61 -21.57 -19.86
C ALA A 13 10.35 -22.46 -19.80
N MET A 14 10.23 -23.22 -18.71
CA MET A 14 9.10 -24.14 -18.45
C MET A 14 8.14 -23.61 -17.37
N LYS A 15 8.61 -22.66 -16.56
CA LYS A 15 7.87 -22.02 -15.46
C LYS A 15 8.12 -20.52 -15.48
N GLU A 16 7.26 -19.76 -14.81
CA GLU A 16 7.30 -18.30 -14.77
C GLU A 16 8.62 -17.78 -14.22
N ASP A 17 9.05 -18.27 -13.05
CA ASP A 17 10.35 -17.92 -12.48
C ASP A 17 11.50 -18.13 -13.47
N ALA A 18 11.49 -19.24 -14.23
CA ALA A 18 12.52 -19.50 -15.22
C ALA A 18 12.48 -18.47 -16.35
N LEU A 19 11.27 -18.10 -16.82
CA LEU A 19 11.08 -17.06 -17.83
C LEU A 19 11.62 -15.71 -17.35
N VAL A 20 11.33 -15.32 -16.10
CA VAL A 20 11.87 -14.11 -15.46
C VAL A 20 13.40 -14.13 -15.48
N HIS A 21 14.02 -15.25 -15.10
CA HIS A 21 15.48 -15.38 -15.09
C HIS A 21 16.10 -15.27 -16.48
N TYR A 22 15.54 -15.95 -17.49
CA TYR A 22 16.02 -15.82 -18.87
C TYR A 22 15.83 -14.38 -19.37
N PHE A 23 14.69 -13.76 -19.10
CA PHE A 23 14.43 -12.37 -19.47
C PHE A 23 15.47 -11.42 -18.85
N ALA A 24 15.64 -11.47 -17.52
CA ALA A 24 16.58 -10.63 -16.80
C ALA A 24 18.01 -10.79 -17.32
N ASN A 25 18.45 -12.03 -17.58
CA ASN A 25 19.77 -12.32 -18.13
C ASN A 25 19.95 -11.75 -19.54
N TYR A 26 18.96 -11.91 -20.42
CA TYR A 26 19.02 -11.37 -21.79
C TYR A 26 19.21 -9.85 -21.78
N PHE A 27 18.45 -9.16 -20.94
CA PHE A 27 18.48 -7.72 -20.80
C PHE A 27 19.58 -7.21 -19.85
N LYS A 28 20.38 -8.11 -19.26
CA LYS A 28 21.41 -7.80 -18.26
C LYS A 28 20.87 -6.98 -17.08
N ILE A 29 19.64 -7.28 -16.66
CA ILE A 29 19.04 -6.72 -15.46
C ILE A 29 19.65 -7.48 -14.28
N ARG A 30 20.53 -6.83 -13.53
CA ARG A 30 21.17 -7.39 -12.34
C ARG A 30 20.43 -6.91 -11.10
N ASN A 31 20.26 -7.79 -10.12
CA ASN A 31 19.64 -7.48 -8.83
C ASN A 31 18.24 -6.84 -8.99
N PHE A 32 17.41 -7.40 -9.88
CA PHE A 32 16.02 -6.97 -9.96
C PHE A 32 15.31 -7.36 -8.67
N ASP A 33 14.51 -6.43 -8.16
CA ASP A 33 13.79 -6.59 -6.92
C ASP A 33 12.47 -7.30 -7.19
N SER A 34 12.33 -8.51 -6.65
CA SER A 34 11.10 -9.31 -6.69
C SER A 34 10.27 -9.19 -5.40
N ALA A 35 10.61 -8.25 -4.52
CA ALA A 35 9.82 -7.98 -3.32
C ALA A 35 8.43 -7.46 -3.71
N ASN A 36 7.47 -7.67 -2.79
CA ASN A 36 6.10 -7.20 -2.94
C ASN A 36 5.38 -7.76 -4.17
N TYR A 37 5.71 -8.98 -4.59
CA TYR A 37 5.00 -9.73 -5.65
C TYR A 37 5.10 -9.14 -7.06
N ILE A 38 6.00 -8.19 -7.32
CA ILE A 38 6.32 -7.76 -8.69
C ILE A 38 7.42 -8.66 -9.22
N ASP A 39 7.18 -9.39 -10.31
CA ASP A 39 8.11 -10.40 -10.83
C ASP A 39 9.49 -9.81 -11.17
N LEU A 40 9.49 -8.65 -11.83
CA LEU A 40 10.69 -7.92 -12.18
C LEU A 40 10.41 -6.42 -12.16
N TYR A 41 11.10 -5.70 -11.28
CA TYR A 41 11.00 -4.25 -11.18
C TYR A 41 12.31 -3.55 -11.57
N THR A 42 12.22 -2.51 -12.40
CA THR A 42 13.19 -1.41 -12.49
C THR A 42 12.47 -0.06 -12.40
N PRO A 43 13.16 1.03 -12.02
CA PRO A 43 12.54 2.35 -11.97
C PRO A 43 11.88 2.78 -13.29
N GLU A 44 12.43 2.38 -14.43
CA GLU A 44 11.93 2.73 -15.76
C GLU A 44 10.74 1.88 -16.20
N ILE A 45 10.70 0.61 -15.79
CA ILE A 45 9.69 -0.35 -16.22
C ILE A 45 9.61 -1.53 -15.26
N PHE A 46 8.40 -1.97 -14.94
CA PHE A 46 8.17 -3.26 -14.28
C PHE A 46 7.42 -4.22 -15.19
N PHE A 47 7.55 -5.51 -14.88
CA PHE A 47 7.07 -6.59 -15.71
C PHE A 47 6.17 -7.54 -14.91
N GLU A 48 5.10 -7.99 -15.56
CA GLU A 48 4.28 -9.12 -15.15
C GLU A 48 4.50 -10.25 -16.17
N PHE A 49 4.85 -11.44 -15.68
CA PHE A 49 5.11 -12.59 -16.54
C PHE A 49 3.99 -13.61 -16.49
N LYS A 50 3.80 -14.28 -17.62
CA LYS A 50 2.99 -15.51 -17.72
C LYS A 50 3.73 -16.51 -18.57
N THR A 51 3.52 -17.80 -18.37
CA THR A 51 4.25 -18.79 -19.18
C THR A 51 3.58 -19.05 -20.52
N ASN A 52 2.34 -19.55 -20.48
CA ASN A 52 1.68 -20.14 -21.65
C ASN A 52 0.44 -19.36 -22.12
N GLU A 53 0.22 -18.18 -21.57
CA GLU A 53 -0.91 -17.34 -21.95
C GLU A 53 -0.77 -16.82 -23.39
N ASN A 54 -1.91 -16.75 -24.08
CA ASN A 54 -1.99 -16.27 -25.46
C ASN A 54 -2.59 -14.86 -25.49
N PHE A 55 -1.73 -13.86 -25.64
CA PHE A 55 -2.14 -12.45 -25.68
C PHE A 55 -2.91 -12.06 -26.96
N LYS A 56 -3.04 -12.96 -27.94
CA LYS A 56 -4.01 -12.77 -29.04
C LYS A 56 -5.46 -12.96 -28.58
N ASN A 57 -5.69 -13.55 -27.41
CA ASN A 57 -7.00 -13.55 -26.75
C ASN A 57 -7.14 -12.27 -25.90
N PRO A 58 -8.02 -11.32 -26.26
CA PRO A 58 -8.15 -10.05 -25.56
C PRO A 58 -8.56 -10.20 -24.09
N SER A 59 -9.32 -11.24 -23.74
CA SER A 59 -9.74 -11.47 -22.34
C SER A 59 -8.55 -11.86 -21.46
N ILE A 60 -7.72 -12.80 -21.94
CA ILE A 60 -6.49 -13.21 -21.23
C ILE A 60 -5.55 -12.01 -21.14
N PHE A 61 -5.35 -11.28 -22.23
CA PHE A 61 -4.48 -10.11 -22.26
C PHE A 61 -4.94 -9.01 -21.29
N ALA A 62 -6.24 -8.70 -21.26
CA ALA A 62 -6.81 -7.72 -20.34
C ALA A 62 -6.67 -8.18 -18.87
N GLU A 63 -6.81 -9.48 -18.59
CA GLU A 63 -6.61 -10.05 -17.26
C GLU A 63 -5.15 -9.91 -16.79
N THR A 64 -4.17 -10.22 -17.65
CA THR A 64 -2.75 -10.02 -17.32
C THR A 64 -2.41 -8.55 -17.10
N VAL A 65 -2.95 -7.64 -17.92
CA VAL A 65 -2.77 -6.19 -17.73
C VAL A 65 -3.44 -5.74 -16.43
N ALA A 66 -4.63 -6.25 -16.11
CA ALA A 66 -5.31 -5.96 -14.84
C ALA A 66 -4.44 -6.33 -13.65
N GLN A 67 -3.84 -7.52 -13.66
CA GLN A 67 -2.88 -7.95 -12.63
C GLN A 67 -1.71 -6.95 -12.49
N ALA A 68 -1.12 -6.52 -13.61
CA ALA A 68 -0.06 -5.51 -13.58
C ALA A 68 -0.53 -4.17 -12.96
N LEU A 69 -1.80 -3.79 -13.14
CA LEU A 69 -2.36 -2.56 -12.55
C LEU A 69 -2.54 -2.62 -11.03
N TYR A 70 -2.69 -3.80 -10.41
CA TYR A 70 -2.64 -3.91 -8.95
C TYR A 70 -1.28 -3.46 -8.41
N TYR A 71 -0.19 -3.85 -9.08
CA TYR A 71 1.15 -3.39 -8.71
C TYR A 71 1.34 -1.91 -9.01
N ALA A 72 0.82 -1.42 -10.15
CA ALA A 72 0.82 0.02 -10.44
C ALA A 72 0.11 0.82 -9.33
N LYS A 73 -1.05 0.36 -8.84
CA LYS A 73 -1.75 0.99 -7.72
C LYS A 73 -0.91 1.00 -6.45
N ARG A 74 -0.29 -0.14 -6.10
CA ARG A 74 0.57 -0.24 -4.90
C ARG A 74 1.77 0.68 -4.97
N LEU A 75 2.42 0.77 -6.14
CA LEU A 75 3.51 1.71 -6.38
C LEU A 75 3.02 3.17 -6.38
N TYR A 76 1.82 3.45 -6.89
CA TYR A 76 1.25 4.79 -6.94
C TYR A 76 0.84 5.33 -5.57
N SER A 77 -0.01 4.60 -4.85
CA SER A 77 -0.66 5.06 -3.61
C SER A 77 -0.48 4.11 -2.41
N GLY A 78 -0.10 2.86 -2.66
CA GLY A 78 0.09 1.85 -1.61
C GLY A 78 1.40 1.98 -0.83
N ASP A 79 1.65 0.97 0.00
CA ASP A 79 2.75 0.89 0.96
C ASP A 79 4.13 0.57 0.36
N ASP A 80 4.18 0.18 -0.91
CA ASP A 80 5.44 -0.12 -1.59
C ASP A 80 6.32 1.14 -1.65
N PRO A 81 7.54 1.15 -1.08
CA PRO A 81 8.35 2.36 -1.06
C PRO A 81 8.85 2.76 -2.45
N ARG A 82 8.83 1.87 -3.44
CA ARG A 82 9.36 2.14 -4.78
C ARG A 82 8.45 3.11 -5.55
N PRO A 83 9.01 3.94 -6.45
CA PRO A 83 8.21 4.83 -7.30
C PRO A 83 7.43 4.04 -8.36
N LEU A 84 6.38 4.66 -8.89
CA LEU A 84 5.66 4.11 -10.04
C LEU A 84 6.54 4.17 -11.28
N SER A 85 6.82 3.01 -11.89
CA SER A 85 7.55 2.97 -13.16
C SER A 85 6.73 3.65 -14.28
N PRO A 86 7.35 4.47 -15.15
CA PRO A 86 6.66 5.14 -16.26
C PRO A 86 6.11 4.19 -17.32
N TYR A 87 6.62 2.96 -17.36
CA TYR A 87 6.15 1.91 -18.23
C TYR A 87 5.80 0.65 -17.43
N ILE A 88 4.82 -0.10 -17.93
CA ILE A 88 4.52 -1.47 -17.53
C ILE A 88 4.70 -2.39 -18.72
N SER A 89 5.08 -3.64 -18.50
CA SER A 89 5.12 -4.66 -19.55
C SER A 89 4.50 -5.95 -19.06
N VAL A 90 3.74 -6.59 -19.95
CA VAL A 90 3.27 -7.96 -19.77
C VAL A 90 4.01 -8.85 -20.76
N VAL A 91 4.53 -9.99 -20.30
CA VAL A 91 5.40 -10.85 -21.11
C VAL A 91 5.01 -12.31 -20.93
N THR A 92 4.85 -13.03 -22.03
CA THR A 92 4.80 -14.49 -22.05
C THR A 92 6.00 -15.09 -22.76
N LYS A 93 6.03 -16.42 -22.81
CA LYS A 93 7.02 -17.13 -23.61
C LYS A 93 6.96 -16.78 -25.11
N ASN A 94 5.76 -16.43 -25.59
CA ASN A 94 5.51 -16.20 -27.02
C ASN A 94 5.14 -14.76 -27.34
N PHE A 95 4.68 -13.97 -26.37
CA PHE A 95 4.13 -12.65 -26.61
C PHE A 95 4.69 -11.60 -25.66
N GLY A 96 4.70 -10.34 -26.09
CA GLY A 96 4.98 -9.22 -25.21
C GLY A 96 4.13 -8.01 -25.54
N ALA A 97 3.85 -7.20 -24.54
CA ALA A 97 3.34 -5.85 -24.73
C ALA A 97 3.92 -4.92 -23.67
N TYR A 98 3.95 -3.64 -23.95
CA TYR A 98 4.32 -2.61 -22.99
C TYR A 98 3.54 -1.34 -23.22
N PHE A 99 3.34 -0.57 -22.16
CA PHE A 99 2.49 0.63 -22.16
C PHE A 99 3.10 1.73 -21.32
N GLU A 100 2.78 3.00 -21.63
CA GLU A 100 2.99 4.09 -20.69
C GLU A 100 2.02 3.94 -19.52
N THR A 101 2.53 3.82 -18.29
CA THR A 101 1.71 3.53 -17.11
C THR A 101 0.61 4.57 -16.92
N LYS A 102 0.91 5.86 -17.11
CA LYS A 102 -0.07 6.97 -17.01
C LYS A 102 -1.30 6.82 -17.91
N SER A 103 -1.23 6.03 -18.99
CA SER A 103 -2.41 5.78 -19.84
C SER A 103 -3.51 5.07 -19.05
N PHE A 104 -3.16 4.33 -18.00
CA PHE A 104 -4.08 3.63 -17.11
C PHE A 104 -4.44 4.43 -15.85
N PHE A 105 -4.14 5.72 -15.78
CA PHE A 105 -4.35 6.54 -14.57
C PHE A 105 -5.77 6.43 -14.02
N ASP A 106 -6.79 6.55 -14.88
CA ASP A 106 -8.20 6.47 -14.50
C ASP A 106 -8.60 5.09 -13.96
N PHE A 107 -7.79 4.05 -14.21
CA PHE A 107 -7.99 2.72 -13.65
C PHE A 107 -7.37 2.63 -12.26
N TYR A 108 -6.04 2.73 -12.13
CA TYR A 108 -5.35 2.46 -10.87
C TYR A 108 -5.52 3.55 -9.80
N SER A 109 -5.95 4.75 -10.17
CA SER A 109 -6.31 5.82 -9.21
C SER A 109 -7.76 5.71 -8.70
N ASN A 110 -8.59 4.84 -9.27
CA ASN A 110 -9.98 4.70 -8.88
C ASN A 110 -10.13 3.80 -7.65
N GLU A 111 -10.35 4.41 -6.50
CA GLU A 111 -10.45 3.72 -5.20
C GLU A 111 -11.77 2.96 -5.00
N THR A 112 -12.83 3.27 -5.74
CA THR A 112 -14.20 2.82 -5.40
C THR A 112 -14.82 1.86 -6.41
N ARG A 113 -14.41 1.91 -7.67
CA ARG A 113 -14.99 1.10 -8.74
C ARG A 113 -14.48 -0.34 -8.75
N TYR A 114 -13.24 -0.56 -8.33
CA TYR A 114 -12.56 -1.84 -8.44
C TYR A 114 -12.22 -2.38 -7.05
N ASP A 115 -12.35 -3.69 -6.90
CA ASP A 115 -12.00 -4.38 -5.66
C ASP A 115 -10.50 -4.68 -5.62
N TRP A 116 -9.75 -3.75 -5.04
CA TRP A 116 -8.30 -3.83 -4.91
C TRP A 116 -7.82 -4.74 -3.76
N ASP A 117 -8.73 -5.25 -2.93
CA ASP A 117 -8.40 -6.19 -1.85
C ASP A 117 -8.25 -7.63 -2.38
N LEU A 118 -8.71 -7.90 -3.61
CA LEU A 118 -8.49 -9.18 -4.30
C LEU A 118 -7.00 -9.40 -4.62
N PRO A 119 -6.54 -10.66 -4.63
CA PRO A 119 -5.17 -10.96 -5.02
C PRO A 119 -4.93 -10.58 -6.49
N PRO A 120 -3.75 -10.02 -6.85
CA PRO A 120 -3.45 -9.66 -8.24
C PRO A 120 -3.61 -10.81 -9.24
N SER A 121 -3.33 -12.05 -8.82
CA SER A 121 -3.50 -13.26 -9.63
C SER A 121 -4.95 -13.67 -9.89
N SER A 122 -5.92 -13.01 -9.25
CA SER A 122 -7.35 -13.16 -9.48
C SER A 122 -8.01 -11.78 -9.43
N PRO A 123 -7.74 -10.92 -10.43
CA PRO A 123 -8.08 -9.51 -10.38
C PRO A 123 -9.60 -9.28 -10.41
N CYS A 124 -10.02 -8.10 -9.97
CA CYS A 124 -11.41 -7.66 -10.00
C CYS A 124 -12.02 -7.81 -11.41
N LYS A 125 -13.11 -8.57 -11.52
CA LYS A 125 -13.78 -8.84 -12.81
C LYS A 125 -14.28 -7.57 -13.51
N ILE A 126 -14.67 -6.55 -12.73
CA ILE A 126 -15.10 -5.24 -13.26
C ILE A 126 -13.92 -4.52 -13.92
N LEU A 127 -12.74 -4.55 -13.28
CA LEU A 127 -11.51 -3.98 -13.84
C LEU A 127 -11.15 -4.66 -15.17
N VAL A 128 -11.18 -6.00 -15.21
CA VAL A 128 -10.91 -6.77 -16.43
C VAL A 128 -11.90 -6.41 -17.54
N ALA A 129 -13.19 -6.33 -17.23
CA ALA A 129 -14.23 -5.97 -18.21
C ALA A 129 -14.05 -4.53 -18.74
N ASP A 130 -13.73 -3.56 -17.89
CA ASP A 130 -13.51 -2.19 -18.32
C ASP A 130 -12.24 -2.05 -19.16
N LEU A 131 -11.16 -2.75 -18.79
CA LEU A 131 -9.93 -2.79 -19.57
C LEU A 131 -10.17 -3.41 -20.95
N LEU A 132 -10.88 -4.54 -21.02
CA LEU A 132 -11.23 -5.21 -22.26
C LEU A 132 -11.99 -4.30 -23.24
N ASN A 133 -12.82 -3.38 -22.73
CA ASN A 133 -13.57 -2.42 -23.52
C ASN A 133 -12.83 -1.09 -23.76
N SER A 134 -11.61 -0.95 -23.24
CA SER A 134 -10.83 0.28 -23.35
C SER A 134 -10.03 0.32 -24.66
N LYS A 135 -9.89 1.52 -25.24
CA LYS A 135 -9.02 1.73 -26.41
C LYS A 135 -7.56 1.37 -26.16
N ILE A 136 -7.11 1.46 -24.90
CA ILE A 136 -5.74 1.13 -24.52
C ILE A 136 -5.45 -0.36 -24.80
N ILE A 137 -6.42 -1.23 -24.53
CA ILE A 137 -6.31 -2.67 -24.81
C ILE A 137 -6.67 -3.00 -26.27
N THR A 138 -7.74 -2.43 -26.82
CA THR A 138 -8.15 -2.77 -28.20
C THR A 138 -7.13 -2.36 -29.25
N ASP A 139 -6.43 -1.25 -29.02
CA ASP A 139 -5.44 -0.69 -29.94
C ASP A 139 -4.00 -1.10 -29.56
N ALA A 140 -3.85 -1.98 -28.55
CA ALA A 140 -2.55 -2.40 -28.05
C ALA A 140 -1.75 -3.17 -29.10
N VAL A 141 -0.46 -2.88 -29.17
CA VAL A 141 0.48 -3.68 -29.97
C VAL A 141 0.96 -4.86 -29.14
N VAL A 142 0.55 -6.06 -29.54
CA VAL A 142 1.04 -7.33 -29.00
C VAL A 142 2.10 -7.88 -29.96
N TYR A 143 3.34 -7.94 -29.48
CA TYR A 143 4.49 -8.46 -30.22
C TYR A 143 4.50 -9.98 -30.17
N ASP A 144 4.53 -10.65 -31.32
CA ASP A 144 4.67 -12.11 -31.42
C ASP A 144 6.16 -12.46 -31.57
N PHE A 145 6.76 -13.07 -30.56
CA PHE A 145 8.20 -13.36 -30.56
C PHE A 145 8.60 -14.43 -31.59
N ALA A 146 7.65 -15.20 -32.12
CA ALA A 146 7.92 -16.08 -33.25
C ALA A 146 8.19 -15.29 -34.55
N ASP A 147 7.69 -14.04 -34.66
CA ASP A 147 8.03 -13.11 -35.71
C ASP A 147 9.33 -12.36 -35.38
N VAL A 148 10.29 -12.40 -36.30
CA VAL A 148 11.63 -11.83 -36.08
C VAL A 148 11.61 -10.30 -35.99
N ALA A 149 10.70 -9.64 -36.71
CA ALA A 149 10.60 -8.18 -36.66
C ALA A 149 10.01 -7.72 -35.32
N ASP A 150 9.00 -8.43 -34.82
CA ASP A 150 8.41 -8.18 -33.50
C ASP A 150 9.40 -8.46 -32.36
N ASP A 151 10.14 -9.58 -32.41
CA ASP A 151 11.20 -9.92 -31.45
C ASP A 151 12.27 -8.81 -31.35
N ILE A 152 12.76 -8.34 -32.50
CA ILE A 152 13.74 -7.26 -32.57
C ILE A 152 13.15 -5.95 -32.07
N LYS A 153 11.92 -5.62 -32.48
CA LYS A 153 11.26 -4.37 -32.11
C LYS A 153 11.01 -4.29 -30.62
N PHE A 154 10.39 -5.31 -30.04
CA PHE A 154 10.12 -5.38 -28.60
C PHE A 154 11.41 -5.26 -27.79
N THR A 155 12.43 -6.07 -28.11
CA THR A 155 13.69 -6.04 -27.35
C THR A 155 14.45 -4.72 -27.48
N THR A 156 14.40 -4.08 -28.65
CA THR A 156 14.98 -2.74 -28.87
C THR A 156 14.24 -1.68 -28.07
N ASP A 157 12.91 -1.72 -28.06
CA ASP A 157 12.07 -0.79 -27.32
C ASP A 157 12.27 -0.92 -25.80
N ILE A 158 12.31 -2.14 -25.25
CA ILE A 158 12.61 -2.38 -23.83
C ILE A 158 14.00 -1.86 -23.46
N GLN A 159 15.02 -2.11 -24.29
CA GLN A 159 16.37 -1.59 -24.04
C GLN A 159 16.42 -0.06 -24.07
N ARG A 160 15.65 0.57 -24.97
CA ARG A 160 15.55 2.03 -25.08
C ARG A 160 14.86 2.63 -23.87
N ILE A 161 13.72 2.06 -23.44
CA ILE A 161 12.99 2.49 -22.24
C ILE A 161 13.90 2.46 -21.02
N ARG A 162 14.60 1.34 -20.80
CA ARG A 162 15.51 1.16 -19.66
C ARG A 162 16.73 2.08 -19.65
N LYS A 163 17.11 2.66 -20.80
CA LYS A 163 18.21 3.62 -20.89
C LYS A 163 17.77 5.07 -20.70
N LYS A 164 16.46 5.36 -20.75
CA LYS A 164 15.97 6.71 -20.51
C LYS A 164 16.18 7.04 -19.04
N THR A 165 16.99 8.06 -18.76
CA THR A 165 17.01 8.73 -17.46
C THR A 165 15.65 9.44 -17.30
N SER A 166 14.68 8.71 -16.78
CA SER A 166 13.33 9.25 -16.64
C SER A 166 13.29 10.19 -15.43
N ARG A 167 12.72 11.37 -15.60
CA ARG A 167 12.08 12.07 -14.47
C ARG A 167 10.85 11.22 -14.14
N PHE A 168 10.97 10.35 -13.16
CA PHE A 168 9.85 9.57 -12.66
C PHE A 168 8.83 10.52 -12.06
N GLU A 169 7.53 10.22 -12.23
CA GLU A 169 6.52 10.89 -11.41
C GLU A 169 6.82 10.53 -9.96
N LYS A 170 7.01 11.58 -9.17
CA LYS A 170 7.32 11.42 -7.76
C LYS A 170 6.10 10.82 -7.07
N LYS A 171 6.31 9.80 -6.25
CA LYS A 171 5.26 9.19 -5.45
C LYS A 171 4.75 10.20 -4.43
N LEU A 172 3.43 10.39 -4.39
CA LEU A 172 2.78 11.22 -3.39
C LEU A 172 2.86 10.55 -2.03
N ILE A 173 3.28 11.31 -1.01
CA ILE A 173 3.21 10.87 0.38
C ILE A 173 1.78 11.05 0.87
N THR A 174 1.16 9.96 1.31
CA THR A 174 -0.22 9.91 1.81
C THR A 174 -0.24 9.28 3.21
N PRO A 175 -1.31 9.43 3.99
CA PRO A 175 -1.45 8.75 5.27
C PRO A 175 -1.27 7.21 5.20
N ASN A 176 -1.58 6.60 4.06
CA ASN A 176 -1.52 5.14 3.86
C ASN A 176 -0.10 4.62 3.63
N ASN A 177 0.77 5.42 3.01
CA ASN A 177 2.14 5.01 2.67
C ASN A 177 3.22 5.67 3.54
N PHE A 178 2.82 6.63 4.38
CA PHE A 178 3.72 7.40 5.23
C PHE A 178 4.64 6.53 6.09
N ASP A 179 4.09 5.50 6.75
CA ASP A 179 4.83 4.66 7.69
C ASP A 179 5.99 3.91 6.98
N ALA A 180 5.73 3.37 5.78
CA ALA A 180 6.73 2.69 4.97
C ALA A 180 7.82 3.65 4.46
N ILE A 181 7.42 4.83 3.99
CA ILE A 181 8.35 5.86 3.49
C ILE A 181 9.21 6.41 4.63
N PHE A 182 8.62 6.64 5.81
CA PHE A 182 9.35 7.06 7.01
C PHE A 182 10.39 6.01 7.42
N ASN A 183 10.01 4.73 7.50
CA ASN A 183 10.94 3.66 7.85
C ASN A 183 12.10 3.57 6.85
N TYR A 184 11.83 3.75 5.56
CA TYR A 184 12.88 3.78 4.54
C TYR A 184 13.80 5.00 4.71
N TRP A 185 13.24 6.21 4.87
CA TRP A 185 14.01 7.42 5.15
C TRP A 185 14.88 7.26 6.41
N GLN A 186 14.31 6.69 7.48
CA GLN A 186 15.00 6.45 8.75
C GLN A 186 16.13 5.42 8.59
N SER A 187 15.96 4.41 7.74
CA SER A 187 17.02 3.43 7.46
C SER A 187 18.25 4.07 6.80
N LEU A 188 18.03 5.09 5.96
CA LEU A 188 19.08 5.83 5.26
C LEU A 188 19.72 6.91 6.14
N PHE A 189 18.90 7.71 6.81
CA PHE A 189 19.33 8.98 7.44
C PHE A 189 19.18 9.00 8.95
N GLY A 190 18.48 8.03 9.54
CA GLY A 190 18.12 8.01 10.96
C GLY A 190 19.31 8.13 11.90
N LYS A 191 20.44 7.48 11.56
CA LYS A 191 21.69 7.59 12.35
C LYS A 191 22.30 9.00 12.31
N ALA A 192 22.23 9.69 11.16
CA ALA A 192 22.80 11.02 10.99
C ALA A 192 21.96 12.10 11.69
N VAL A 193 20.65 11.92 11.76
CA VAL A 193 19.74 12.93 12.34
C VAL A 193 19.50 12.76 13.84
N LYS A 194 19.73 11.58 14.42
CA LYS A 194 19.47 11.30 15.84
C LYS A 194 20.22 12.27 16.76
N ASN A 195 19.48 13.06 17.54
CA ASN A 195 20.00 13.93 18.60
C ASN A 195 18.88 14.21 19.65
N SER A 196 18.78 15.45 20.15
CA SER A 196 17.69 15.92 21.00
C SER A 196 16.29 15.83 20.36
N HIS A 197 16.20 15.69 19.04
CA HIS A 197 14.95 15.47 18.31
C HIS A 197 14.87 14.04 17.79
N LYS A 198 13.65 13.50 17.72
CA LYS A 198 13.41 12.18 17.14
C LYS A 198 13.59 12.22 15.62
N PRO A 199 14.04 11.12 14.96
CA PRO A 199 14.10 11.04 13.50
C PRO A 199 12.77 11.35 12.80
N SER A 200 11.63 11.06 13.44
CA SER A 200 10.31 11.37 12.93
C SER A 200 10.04 12.87 12.83
N GLU A 201 10.51 13.67 13.79
CA GLU A 201 10.40 15.14 13.76
C GLU A 201 11.20 15.73 12.60
N TYR A 202 12.39 15.19 12.33
CA TYR A 202 13.17 15.55 11.15
C TYR A 202 12.45 15.18 9.86
N PHE A 203 11.86 13.98 9.78
CA PHE A 203 11.16 13.56 8.58
C PHE A 203 9.92 14.41 8.29
N ILE A 204 9.11 14.77 9.29
CA ILE A 204 7.99 15.72 9.12
C ILE A 204 8.48 17.08 8.63
N THR A 205 9.57 17.57 9.21
CA THR A 205 10.20 18.80 8.75
C THR A 205 10.71 18.65 7.32
N ASP A 206 11.18 17.46 6.93
CA ASP A 206 11.73 17.21 5.60
C ASP A 206 10.66 17.11 4.51
N ILE A 207 9.53 16.45 4.80
CA ILE A 207 8.43 16.25 3.85
C ILE A 207 7.67 17.55 3.57
N GLU A 208 7.74 18.54 4.47
CA GLU A 208 7.15 19.86 4.29
C GLU A 208 8.02 20.66 3.32
N GLY A 209 7.46 20.95 2.14
CA GLY A 209 8.22 21.35 0.94
C GLY A 209 9.29 22.42 1.08
N ASP A 210 9.14 23.35 2.03
CA ASP A 210 9.96 24.53 2.27
C ASP A 210 10.73 24.49 3.60
N LYS A 211 10.71 23.35 4.31
CA LYS A 211 11.25 23.22 5.67
C LYS A 211 12.60 22.49 5.73
N SER A 212 13.17 22.13 4.59
CA SER A 212 14.55 21.67 4.52
C SER A 212 15.24 21.99 3.20
N GLU A 213 16.55 22.22 3.27
CA GLU A 213 17.39 22.56 2.11
C GLU A 213 18.80 21.96 2.19
N ILE A 214 19.44 21.77 1.05
CA ILE A 214 20.84 21.33 0.98
C ILE A 214 21.73 22.56 1.09
N SER A 215 22.61 22.58 2.08
CA SER A 215 23.62 23.62 2.28
C SER A 215 25.01 22.99 2.32
N GLY A 216 25.74 23.07 1.20
CA GLY A 216 27.05 22.43 1.06
C GLY A 216 26.96 20.91 1.14
N GLU A 217 27.64 20.32 2.12
CA GLU A 217 27.65 18.87 2.40
C GLU A 217 26.64 18.46 3.48
N GLN A 218 25.72 19.36 3.84
CA GLN A 218 24.75 19.14 4.90
C GLN A 218 23.32 19.41 4.41
N VAL A 219 22.35 18.88 5.16
CA VAL A 219 20.94 19.24 5.04
C VAL A 219 20.56 20.08 6.24
N VAL A 220 19.92 21.22 5.98
CA VAL A 220 19.38 22.15 6.97
C VAL A 220 17.91 21.84 7.17
N PHE A 221 17.49 21.69 8.42
CA PHE A 221 16.09 21.50 8.80
C PHE A 221 15.60 22.72 9.56
N HIS A 222 14.49 23.32 9.10
CA HIS A 222 13.82 24.45 9.72
C HIS A 222 12.75 23.94 10.70
N MET A 223 13.19 23.62 11.92
CA MET A 223 12.37 22.97 12.94
C MET A 223 11.20 23.85 13.39
N THR A 224 10.17 23.22 13.97
CA THR A 224 8.96 23.92 14.45
C THR A 224 9.22 24.89 15.61
N ASP A 225 10.32 24.72 16.34
CA ASP A 225 10.76 25.64 17.40
C ASP A 225 11.53 26.87 16.86
N GLY A 226 11.60 27.02 15.53
CA GLY A 226 12.26 28.12 14.85
C GLY A 226 13.77 27.94 14.67
N LYS A 227 14.36 26.83 15.16
CA LYS A 227 15.79 26.56 14.99
C LYS A 227 16.10 26.01 13.61
N GLN A 228 17.27 26.37 13.09
CA GLN A 228 17.89 25.70 11.95
C GLN A 228 18.89 24.68 12.46
N ILE A 229 18.69 23.42 12.10
CA ILE A 229 19.57 22.32 12.50
C ILE A 229 20.25 21.75 11.27
N TYR A 230 21.59 21.74 11.29
CA TYR A 230 22.43 21.21 10.23
C TYR A 230 22.78 19.75 10.50
N LYS A 231 22.58 18.87 9.53
CA LYS A 231 22.88 17.44 9.64
C LYS A 231 23.81 16.97 8.54
N PRO A 232 24.86 16.18 8.87
CA PRO A 232 25.77 15.60 7.88
C PRO A 232 25.12 14.38 7.23
N ILE A 233 24.18 14.63 6.33
CA ILE A 233 23.49 13.60 5.55
C ILE A 233 24.23 13.41 4.23
N ASP A 234 24.36 12.16 3.76
CA ASP A 234 24.86 11.87 2.42
C ASP A 234 23.94 12.53 1.37
N ILE A 235 24.46 13.57 0.71
CA ILE A 235 23.72 14.37 -0.27
C ILE A 235 23.34 13.57 -1.51
N ALA A 236 24.14 12.58 -1.93
CA ALA A 236 23.79 11.73 -3.06
C ALA A 236 22.60 10.84 -2.72
N ALA A 237 22.64 10.20 -1.55
CA ALA A 237 21.53 9.39 -1.04
C ALA A 237 20.26 10.23 -0.78
N TYR A 238 20.41 11.43 -0.23
CA TYR A 238 19.30 12.37 0.02
C TYR A 238 18.64 12.85 -1.27
N LYS A 239 19.42 13.22 -2.28
CA LYS A 239 18.90 13.56 -3.62
C LYS A 239 18.21 12.36 -4.28
N ALA A 240 18.76 11.15 -4.11
CA ALA A 240 18.17 9.93 -4.65
C ALA A 240 16.86 9.54 -3.93
N PHE A 241 16.71 9.84 -2.65
CA PHE A 241 15.45 9.68 -1.93
C PHE A 241 14.41 10.69 -2.44
N TRP A 242 14.75 11.98 -2.44
CA TRP A 242 13.81 13.04 -2.84
C TRP A 242 13.54 13.12 -4.34
N SER A 243 14.30 12.42 -5.19
CA SER A 243 13.93 12.22 -6.58
C SER A 243 12.75 11.25 -6.75
N GLN A 244 12.46 10.42 -5.74
CA GLN A 244 11.39 9.42 -5.77
C GLN A 244 10.08 9.91 -5.17
N TYR A 245 10.12 10.78 -4.16
CA TYR A 245 8.92 11.23 -3.43
C TYR A 245 8.64 12.72 -3.61
N GLU A 246 7.35 13.06 -3.68
CA GLU A 246 6.90 14.44 -3.71
C GLU A 246 6.69 14.94 -2.29
N LYS A 247 7.38 16.04 -1.96
CA LYS A 247 7.15 16.75 -0.70
C LYS A 247 5.74 17.32 -0.67
N ILE A 248 5.13 17.27 0.50
CA ILE A 248 3.75 17.69 0.71
C ILE A 248 3.72 19.23 0.77
N ARG A 249 2.85 19.83 -0.05
CA ARG A 249 2.56 21.28 -0.01
C ARG A 249 1.16 21.59 0.52
N ASN A 250 0.24 20.63 0.46
CA ASN A 250 -1.11 20.77 0.97
C ASN A 250 -1.11 20.69 2.50
N ARG A 251 -1.71 21.70 3.17
CA ARG A 251 -1.73 21.78 4.63
C ARG A 251 -2.58 20.69 5.29
N ASP A 252 -3.71 20.31 4.70
CA ASP A 252 -4.59 19.29 5.27
C ASP A 252 -3.90 17.92 5.26
N THR A 253 -3.17 17.61 4.18
CA THR A 253 -2.34 16.41 4.10
C THR A 253 -1.22 16.43 5.14
N ILE A 254 -0.53 17.57 5.34
CA ILE A 254 0.49 17.73 6.38
C ILE A 254 -0.12 17.49 7.78
N ILE A 255 -1.29 18.06 8.07
CA ILE A 255 -1.98 17.87 9.35
C ILE A 255 -2.31 16.39 9.56
N SER A 256 -2.87 15.71 8.55
CA SER A 256 -3.20 14.27 8.64
C SER A 256 -1.97 13.39 8.86
N VAL A 257 -0.84 13.70 8.21
CA VAL A 257 0.42 12.98 8.34
C VAL A 257 1.08 13.24 9.70
N ARG A 258 1.02 14.46 10.22
CA ARG A 258 1.47 14.79 11.58
C ARG A 258 0.67 14.03 12.65
N GLN A 259 -0.66 14.02 12.52
CA GLN A 259 -1.53 13.22 13.41
C GLN A 259 -1.20 11.73 13.36
N ARG A 260 -0.85 11.19 12.18
CA ARG A 260 -0.38 9.81 12.00
C ARG A 260 0.96 9.58 12.69
N MET A 261 1.92 10.50 12.57
CA MET A 261 3.24 10.40 13.20
C MET A 261 3.16 10.38 14.73
N ASP A 262 2.33 11.22 15.34
CA ASP A 262 2.17 11.25 16.78
C ASP A 262 1.69 9.88 17.29
N ARG A 263 0.72 9.28 16.58
CA ARG A 263 0.26 7.90 16.83
C ARG A 263 1.34 6.86 16.60
N MET A 264 2.16 6.99 15.56
CA MET A 264 3.27 6.06 15.24
C MET A 264 4.40 6.09 16.28
N THR A 265 4.69 7.27 16.82
CA THR A 265 5.72 7.45 17.87
C THR A 265 5.27 6.82 19.17
N GLU A 266 3.97 6.87 19.47
CA GLU A 266 3.35 6.08 20.53
C GLU A 266 3.38 4.58 20.20
N GLU A 267 3.05 4.16 18.98
CA GLU A 267 3.01 2.75 18.57
C GLU A 267 4.37 2.04 18.66
N ASN A 268 5.47 2.69 18.28
CA ASN A 268 6.82 2.12 18.44
C ASN A 268 7.23 1.97 19.92
N LEU A 269 6.82 2.92 20.77
CA LEU A 269 7.03 2.84 22.22
C LEU A 269 6.17 1.71 22.83
N ARG A 270 4.95 1.52 22.30
CA ARG A 270 3.99 0.46 22.66
C ARG A 270 4.45 -0.94 22.23
N ARG A 271 4.98 -1.09 21.02
CA ARG A 271 5.60 -2.34 20.54
C ARG A 271 6.84 -2.72 21.36
N PHE A 272 7.63 -1.73 21.78
CA PHE A 272 8.77 -1.94 22.67
C PHE A 272 8.34 -2.32 24.11
N THR A 273 7.14 -1.93 24.54
CA THR A 273 6.60 -2.18 25.89
C THR A 273 5.61 -3.35 25.96
N GLY A 274 5.21 -3.93 24.82
CA GLY A 274 4.32 -5.10 24.75
C GLY A 274 2.82 -4.78 24.72
N GLU A 275 2.44 -3.51 24.54
CA GLU A 275 1.04 -3.11 24.35
C GLU A 275 0.64 -3.29 22.88
N PHE A 276 0.00 -4.41 22.55
CA PHE A 276 -0.49 -4.70 21.20
C PHE A 276 -1.90 -4.11 21.01
N TYR A 277 -1.99 -2.97 20.35
CA TYR A 277 -3.26 -2.42 19.88
C TYR A 277 -3.43 -2.66 18.37
N THR A 278 -4.67 -2.85 17.93
CA THR A 278 -4.98 -2.97 16.50
C THR A 278 -4.75 -1.63 15.78
N PRO A 279 -3.83 -1.56 14.78
CA PRO A 279 -3.61 -0.33 14.05
C PRO A 279 -4.87 0.14 13.32
N LYS A 280 -5.08 1.47 13.22
CA LYS A 280 -6.29 2.06 12.63
C LYS A 280 -6.62 1.55 11.22
N LEU A 281 -5.61 1.26 10.39
CA LEU A 281 -5.84 0.72 9.04
C LEU A 281 -6.64 -0.59 9.08
N PHE A 282 -6.32 -1.47 10.04
CA PHE A 282 -7.04 -2.74 10.21
C PHE A 282 -8.39 -2.53 10.87
N ALA A 283 -8.52 -1.57 11.79
CA ALA A 283 -9.82 -1.18 12.36
C ALA A 283 -10.77 -0.65 11.28
N ASP A 284 -10.29 0.24 10.41
CA ASP A 284 -11.07 0.78 9.29
C ASP A 284 -11.51 -0.33 8.33
N LYS A 285 -10.60 -1.26 8.00
CA LYS A 285 -10.95 -2.41 7.15
C LYS A 285 -11.92 -3.37 7.83
N ALA A 286 -11.83 -3.58 9.14
CA ALA A 286 -12.79 -4.39 9.87
C ALA A 286 -14.19 -3.79 9.80
N VAL A 287 -14.33 -2.48 10.00
CA VAL A 287 -15.61 -1.76 9.87
C VAL A 287 -16.13 -1.81 8.44
N GLU A 288 -15.28 -1.61 7.44
CA GLU A 288 -15.65 -1.74 6.02
C GLU A 288 -16.18 -3.15 5.71
N TYR A 289 -15.53 -4.20 6.21
CA TYR A 289 -15.96 -5.59 5.99
C TYR A 289 -17.27 -5.92 6.72
N LEU A 290 -17.46 -5.39 7.94
CA LEU A 290 -18.74 -5.47 8.64
C LEU A 290 -19.84 -4.82 7.79
N GLN A 291 -19.64 -3.59 7.32
CA GLN A 291 -20.60 -2.89 6.45
C GLN A 291 -20.89 -3.64 5.15
N LYS A 292 -19.87 -4.20 4.49
CA LYS A 292 -20.07 -5.01 3.28
C LYS A 292 -20.89 -6.28 3.53
N THR A 293 -20.79 -6.85 4.72
CA THR A 293 -21.41 -8.16 5.05
C THR A 293 -22.82 -8.01 5.61
N VAL A 294 -23.01 -7.08 6.56
CA VAL A 294 -24.28 -6.91 7.29
C VAL A 294 -24.95 -5.55 7.04
N GLY A 295 -24.36 -4.69 6.20
CA GLY A 295 -24.86 -3.34 5.92
C GLY A 295 -24.63 -2.39 7.09
N ASP A 296 -25.42 -1.31 7.12
CA ASP A 296 -25.47 -0.37 8.24
C ASP A 296 -26.22 -1.01 9.42
N TRP A 297 -25.62 -2.05 10.02
CA TRP A 297 -26.24 -2.89 11.05
C TRP A 297 -26.83 -2.10 12.22
N TRP A 298 -26.26 -0.92 12.52
CA TRP A 298 -26.75 -0.03 13.55
C TRP A 298 -28.09 0.64 13.22
N GLN A 299 -28.57 0.59 11.98
CA GLN A 299 -29.92 1.04 11.59
C GLN A 299 -31.00 0.00 11.93
N ASP A 300 -30.62 -1.26 12.11
CA ASP A 300 -31.53 -2.33 12.54
C ASP A 300 -31.44 -2.49 14.06
N ASP A 301 -32.60 -2.45 14.73
CA ASP A 301 -32.68 -2.56 16.20
C ASP A 301 -32.37 -3.96 16.72
N ASN A 302 -32.25 -4.93 15.82
CA ASN A 302 -31.92 -6.30 16.14
C ASN A 302 -30.41 -6.56 16.22
N PHE A 303 -29.52 -5.67 15.79
CA PHE A 303 -28.07 -5.95 15.85
C PHE A 303 -27.39 -5.32 17.06
N ARG A 304 -26.43 -6.06 17.64
CA ARG A 304 -25.47 -5.53 18.63
C ARG A 304 -24.04 -5.87 18.21
N LEU A 305 -23.09 -5.04 18.65
CA LEU A 305 -21.67 -5.34 18.54
C LEU A 305 -21.11 -5.51 19.95
N TRP A 306 -20.48 -6.64 20.25
CA TRP A 306 -19.76 -6.83 21.50
C TRP A 306 -18.28 -7.10 21.23
N ASP A 307 -17.42 -6.13 21.55
CA ASP A 307 -15.99 -6.39 21.67
C ASP A 307 -15.69 -6.89 23.08
N MET A 308 -15.30 -8.16 23.15
CA MET A 308 -15.10 -8.88 24.40
C MET A 308 -13.72 -8.62 25.02
N ALA A 309 -12.77 -8.09 24.24
CA ALA A 309 -11.38 -7.87 24.64
C ALA A 309 -10.80 -6.59 24.00
N ALA A 310 -11.49 -5.47 24.18
CA ALA A 310 -11.24 -4.23 23.46
C ALA A 310 -9.92 -3.53 23.82
N GLY A 311 -9.31 -3.88 24.96
CA GLY A 311 -8.22 -3.11 25.55
C GLY A 311 -8.67 -1.67 25.78
N THR A 312 -7.94 -0.70 25.21
CA THR A 312 -8.29 0.73 25.23
C THR A 312 -9.25 1.17 24.11
N GLY A 313 -9.81 0.24 23.34
CA GLY A 313 -10.88 0.51 22.38
C GLY A 313 -10.40 1.02 21.01
N ASN A 314 -9.29 0.46 20.50
CA ASN A 314 -8.71 0.95 19.24
C ASN A 314 -9.55 0.60 18.00
N LEU A 315 -10.34 -0.48 18.04
CA LEU A 315 -11.27 -0.84 16.95
C LEU A 315 -12.46 0.12 16.90
N GLU A 316 -12.88 0.59 18.06
CA GLU A 316 -14.09 1.37 18.29
C GLU A 316 -13.97 2.80 17.76
N PHE A 317 -12.74 3.35 17.67
CA PHE A 317 -12.51 4.66 17.05
C PHE A 317 -12.88 4.72 15.56
N SER A 318 -13.00 3.57 14.90
CA SER A 318 -13.39 3.47 13.50
C SER A 318 -14.89 3.21 13.32
N LEU A 319 -15.63 2.94 14.42
CA LEU A 319 -17.07 2.72 14.36
C LEU A 319 -17.83 4.04 14.10
N PRO A 320 -18.94 4.01 13.34
CA PRO A 320 -19.85 5.13 13.24
C PRO A 320 -20.37 5.57 14.62
N ALA A 321 -20.46 6.87 14.87
CA ALA A 321 -20.86 7.37 16.19
C ALA A 321 -22.27 6.90 16.59
N GLU A 322 -23.17 6.79 15.61
CA GLU A 322 -24.53 6.29 15.78
C GLU A 322 -24.59 4.78 16.13
N SER A 323 -23.54 4.01 15.84
CA SER A 323 -23.49 2.59 16.18
C SER A 323 -23.14 2.34 17.64
N LEU A 324 -22.47 3.29 18.31
CA LEU A 324 -21.95 3.11 19.66
C LEU A 324 -23.04 2.81 20.70
N ALA A 325 -24.25 3.34 20.52
CA ALA A 325 -25.40 3.06 21.40
C ALA A 325 -25.82 1.57 21.41
N LYS A 326 -25.40 0.81 20.39
CA LYS A 326 -25.66 -0.62 20.23
C LYS A 326 -24.40 -1.46 20.50
N CYS A 327 -23.33 -0.83 21.02
CA CYS A 327 -22.07 -1.49 21.32
C CYS A 327 -21.92 -1.82 22.81
N TYR A 328 -21.39 -3.02 23.05
CA TYR A 328 -20.85 -3.49 24.31
C TYR A 328 -19.34 -3.58 24.18
N ILE A 329 -18.60 -2.99 25.11
CA ILE A 329 -17.14 -2.94 25.06
C ILE A 329 -16.61 -3.45 26.40
N SER A 330 -15.96 -4.60 26.39
CA SER A 330 -15.36 -5.17 27.59
C SER A 330 -13.87 -5.43 27.45
N THR A 331 -13.17 -5.35 28.58
CA THR A 331 -11.76 -5.71 28.68
C THR A 331 -11.47 -6.26 30.08
N LEU A 332 -10.37 -7.01 30.19
CA LEU A 332 -9.92 -7.63 31.43
C LEU A 332 -9.52 -6.58 32.47
N ILE A 333 -8.88 -5.49 32.04
CA ILE A 333 -8.26 -4.50 32.93
C ILE A 333 -9.26 -3.38 33.25
N LYS A 334 -9.52 -3.15 34.54
CA LYS A 334 -10.50 -2.15 35.00
C LYS A 334 -10.19 -0.73 34.52
N ASP A 335 -8.93 -0.32 34.55
CA ASP A 335 -8.52 1.03 34.14
C ASP A 335 -8.75 1.28 32.63
N GLU A 336 -8.58 0.24 31.81
CA GLU A 336 -8.88 0.28 30.38
C GLU A 336 -10.39 0.36 30.14
N ALA A 337 -11.19 -0.42 30.88
CA ALA A 337 -12.65 -0.34 30.80
C ALA A 337 -13.17 1.05 31.20
N ASP A 338 -12.59 1.65 32.23
CA ASP A 338 -12.91 3.02 32.67
C ASP A 338 -12.47 4.07 31.64
N TYR A 339 -11.34 3.84 30.96
CA TYR A 339 -10.92 4.66 29.84
C TYR A 339 -11.93 4.57 28.68
N CYS A 340 -12.32 3.36 28.28
CA CYS A 340 -13.33 3.14 27.24
C CYS A 340 -14.68 3.78 27.59
N ALA A 341 -15.12 3.71 28.85
CA ALA A 341 -16.35 4.35 29.30
C ALA A 341 -16.31 5.89 29.15
N LYS A 342 -15.14 6.50 29.35
CA LYS A 342 -14.95 7.95 29.13
C LYS A 342 -14.86 8.32 27.65
N THR A 343 -14.22 7.46 26.85
CA THR A 343 -13.97 7.70 25.43
C THR A 343 -15.20 7.45 24.56
N PHE A 344 -15.99 6.41 24.89
CA PHE A 344 -17.18 5.97 24.15
C PHE A 344 -18.43 6.03 25.04
N PRO A 345 -18.89 7.23 25.44
CA PRO A 345 -19.95 7.38 26.44
C PRO A 345 -21.32 6.87 26.00
N ALA A 346 -21.52 6.66 24.70
CA ALA A 346 -22.74 6.08 24.15
C ALA A 346 -22.75 4.54 24.25
N ALA A 347 -21.59 3.90 24.36
CA ALA A 347 -21.48 2.45 24.46
C ALA A 347 -21.58 1.97 25.91
N THR A 348 -21.95 0.70 26.09
CA THR A 348 -21.91 0.05 27.40
C THR A 348 -20.51 -0.53 27.61
N CYS A 349 -19.66 0.20 28.34
CA CYS A 349 -18.29 -0.19 28.64
C CYS A 349 -18.19 -0.82 30.05
N PHE A 350 -17.54 -1.99 30.20
CA PHE A 350 -17.44 -2.68 31.48
C PHE A 350 -16.20 -3.58 31.58
N GLN A 351 -15.71 -3.81 32.80
CA GLN A 351 -14.64 -4.78 33.03
C GLN A 351 -15.23 -6.19 33.07
N TYR A 352 -14.64 -7.11 32.32
CA TYR A 352 -15.07 -8.50 32.26
C TYR A 352 -13.93 -9.40 31.79
N ASP A 353 -13.63 -10.46 32.53
CA ASP A 353 -12.75 -11.53 32.08
C ASP A 353 -13.54 -12.51 31.20
N TYR A 354 -13.49 -12.30 29.88
CA TYR A 354 -14.27 -13.10 28.94
C TYR A 354 -14.05 -14.62 29.05
N LEU A 355 -12.88 -15.06 29.53
CA LEU A 355 -12.56 -16.49 29.63
C LEU A 355 -12.95 -17.10 30.98
N ASN A 356 -12.99 -16.30 32.05
CA ASN A 356 -13.12 -16.82 33.41
C ASN A 356 -14.35 -16.30 34.18
N ASP A 357 -14.92 -15.16 33.80
CA ASP A 357 -16.05 -14.58 34.51
C ASP A 357 -17.38 -15.21 34.12
N ASP A 358 -18.22 -15.48 35.13
CA ASP A 358 -19.57 -16.01 34.93
C ASP A 358 -20.46 -14.99 34.20
N ALA A 359 -21.34 -15.47 33.31
CA ALA A 359 -22.30 -14.64 32.57
C ALA A 359 -23.22 -13.81 33.49
N ALA A 360 -23.42 -14.22 34.75
CA ALA A 360 -24.14 -13.44 35.76
C ALA A 360 -23.50 -12.08 36.08
N LYS A 361 -22.19 -11.91 35.80
CA LYS A 361 -21.47 -10.63 35.97
C LYS A 361 -21.68 -9.65 34.81
N LEU A 362 -22.28 -10.08 33.71
CA LEU A 362 -22.55 -9.20 32.57
C LEU A 362 -23.56 -8.10 32.94
N PRO A 363 -23.45 -6.89 32.35
CA PRO A 363 -24.45 -5.84 32.48
C PRO A 363 -25.86 -6.35 32.18
N GLU A 364 -26.86 -5.83 32.90
CA GLU A 364 -28.24 -6.29 32.78
C GLU A 364 -28.82 -6.13 31.36
N ASN A 365 -28.50 -5.03 30.69
CA ASN A 365 -28.88 -4.80 29.29
C ASN A 365 -28.25 -5.83 28.34
N LEU A 366 -26.96 -6.14 28.51
CA LEU A 366 -26.31 -7.18 27.70
C LEU A 366 -26.92 -8.56 27.95
N ARG A 367 -27.20 -8.91 29.21
CA ARG A 367 -27.87 -10.19 29.53
C ARG A 367 -29.27 -10.28 28.90
N ALA A 368 -30.02 -9.18 28.90
CA ALA A 368 -31.33 -9.11 28.26
C ALA A 368 -31.22 -9.26 26.73
N ASP A 369 -30.24 -8.60 26.12
CA ASP A 369 -30.01 -8.69 24.67
C ASP A 369 -29.58 -10.12 24.26
N LEU A 370 -28.67 -10.76 25.01
CA LEU A 370 -28.23 -12.14 24.76
C LEU A 370 -29.36 -13.18 24.94
N ALA A 371 -30.36 -12.89 25.77
CA ALA A 371 -31.51 -13.76 25.98
C ALA A 371 -32.64 -13.53 24.94
N ASN A 372 -32.54 -12.49 24.11
CA ASN A 372 -33.56 -12.14 23.15
C ASN A 372 -33.27 -12.83 21.79
N PRO A 373 -34.11 -13.78 21.35
CA PRO A 373 -33.87 -14.53 20.10
C PRO A 373 -34.00 -13.67 18.83
N ASN A 374 -34.54 -12.46 18.93
CA ASN A 374 -34.63 -11.52 17.81
C ASN A 374 -33.39 -10.66 17.67
N ILE A 375 -32.53 -10.61 18.69
CA ILE A 375 -31.27 -9.84 18.64
C ILE A 375 -30.16 -10.74 18.08
N LYS A 376 -29.31 -10.15 17.25
CA LYS A 376 -28.21 -10.75 16.49
C LYS A 376 -26.89 -10.15 16.88
#